data_AF-A0A1H3NEU3-F1
#
_entry.id   AF-A0A1H3NEU3-F1
#
_cell.length_a   1.000
_cell.length_b   1.000
_cell.length_c   1.000
_cell.angle_alpha   90.00
_cell.angle_beta   90.00
_cell.angle_gamma   90.00
#
_symmetry.space_group_name_H-M   'P 1'
#
loop_
_entity.id
_entity.type
_entity.pdbx_description
1 polymer ?
#
loop_
_entity_poly.entity_id
_entity_poly.type
_entity_poly.pdbx_seq_one_letter_code
_entity_poly.pdbx_strand_id
1 'polypeptide(L)'
;MARELYCWRCDKVLPMLDDDEWARMGPVLSEAWSRIKRHCRQHRVGPHEAMKVAAQDAFDFYERLTGYRETSFEAIWHHQASRYGPPCARCGKPLRTPQATLCAACGHPRAPAMA
;
A
#
# COMPACT_ATOMS: atom_id res chain seq x y z
N MET A 1 13.22 5.86 -0.94
CA MET A 1 12.60 7.05 -1.57
C MET A 1 11.33 6.60 -2.25
N ALA A 2 10.19 6.90 -1.62
CA ALA A 2 8.88 6.58 -2.11
C ALA A 2 8.67 7.04 -3.57
N ARG A 3 8.00 6.22 -4.37
CA ARG A 3 7.77 6.47 -5.81
C ARG A 3 6.29 6.65 -6.09
N GLU A 4 5.94 7.64 -6.90
CA GLU A 4 4.56 7.84 -7.33
C GLU A 4 4.13 6.72 -8.29
N LEU A 5 3.17 5.89 -7.87
CA LEU A 5 2.58 4.86 -8.72
C LEU A 5 1.06 4.84 -8.57
N TYR A 6 0.38 4.42 -9.63
CA TYR A 6 -1.06 4.24 -9.60
C TYR A 6 -1.45 2.99 -8.78
N CYS A 7 -2.21 3.20 -7.70
CA CYS A 7 -2.75 2.14 -6.88
C CYS A 7 -4.07 1.62 -7.46
N TRP A 8 -4.12 0.35 -7.86
CA TRP A 8 -5.33 -0.28 -8.40
C TRP A 8 -6.50 -0.39 -7.40
N ARG A 9 -6.23 -0.30 -6.09
CA ARG A 9 -7.26 -0.39 -5.05
C ARG A 9 -7.80 0.97 -4.64
N CYS A 10 -6.94 1.99 -4.64
CA CYS A 10 -7.35 3.38 -4.36
C CYS A 10 -7.83 4.14 -5.59
N ASP A 11 -7.56 3.63 -6.80
CA ASP A 11 -7.88 4.29 -8.08
C ASP A 11 -7.25 5.69 -8.24
N LYS A 12 -6.03 5.88 -7.72
CA LYS A 12 -5.28 7.14 -7.84
C LYS A 12 -3.77 6.89 -7.79
N VAL A 13 -3.01 7.90 -8.21
CA VAL A 13 -1.55 7.94 -8.03
C VAL A 13 -1.25 8.33 -6.59
N LEU A 14 -0.37 7.57 -5.95
CA LEU A 14 0.05 7.76 -4.56
C LEU A 14 1.55 7.48 -4.44
N PRO A 15 2.23 8.06 -3.43
CA PRO A 15 3.57 7.62 -3.09
C PRO A 15 3.51 6.18 -2.57
N MET A 16 4.29 5.30 -3.19
CA MET A 16 4.46 3.91 -2.78
C MET A 16 5.80 3.75 -2.08
N LEU A 17 5.80 3.05 -0.96
CA LEU A 17 7.00 2.70 -0.22
C LEU A 17 7.87 1.77 -1.09
N ASP A 18 9.16 2.06 -1.17
CA ASP A 18 10.12 1.07 -1.67
C ASP A 18 10.32 -0.09 -0.67
N ASP A 19 11.15 -1.07 -1.02
CA ASP A 19 11.31 -2.26 -0.20
C ASP A 19 12.01 -1.96 1.15
N ASP A 20 12.89 -0.96 1.21
CA ASP A 20 13.56 -0.55 2.45
C ASP A 20 12.60 0.21 3.39
N GLU A 21 11.81 1.12 2.82
CA GLU A 21 10.74 1.83 3.53
C GLU A 21 9.67 0.85 4.02
N TRP A 22 9.30 -0.14 3.20
CA TRP A 22 8.35 -1.18 3.56
C TRP A 22 8.89 -2.10 4.66
N ALA A 23 10.17 -2.48 4.63
CA ALA A 23 10.79 -3.27 5.68
C ALA A 23 10.68 -2.59 7.06
N ARG A 24 10.64 -1.26 7.09
CA ARG A 24 10.40 -0.46 8.30
C ARG A 24 8.90 -0.31 8.63
N MET A 25 8.06 -0.08 7.61
CA MET A 25 6.62 0.16 7.78
C MET A 25 5.84 -1.10 8.16
N GLY A 26 6.16 -2.25 7.55
CA GLY A 26 5.44 -3.51 7.72
C GLY A 26 5.31 -3.97 9.19
N PRO A 27 6.38 -3.94 10.00
CA PRO A 27 6.30 -4.21 11.43
C PRO A 27 5.38 -3.23 12.19
N VAL A 28 5.44 -1.93 11.86
CA VAL A 28 4.59 -0.90 12.48
C VAL A 28 3.10 -1.14 12.17
N LEU A 29 2.77 -1.46 10.92
CA LEU A 29 1.40 -1.83 10.54
C LEU A 29 0.92 -3.11 11.26
N SER A 30 1.79 -4.11 11.37
CA SER A 30 1.46 -5.39 12.02
C SER A 30 1.19 -5.20 13.51
N GLU A 31 1.98 -4.36 14.19
CA GLU A 31 1.76 -4.02 15.59
C GLU A 31 0.49 -3.17 15.78
N ALA A 32 0.28 -2.16 14.93
CA ALA A 32 -0.96 -1.38 14.93
C ALA A 32 -2.20 -2.25 14.76
N TRP A 33 -2.17 -3.22 13.83
CA TRP A 33 -3.24 -4.19 13.66
C TRP A 33 -3.48 -5.05 14.91
N SER A 34 -2.40 -5.42 15.61
CA SER A 34 -2.50 -6.17 16.87
C SER A 34 -3.14 -5.33 17.99
N ARG A 35 -2.82 -4.04 18.07
CA ARG A 35 -3.46 -3.09 18.99
C ARG A 35 -4.93 -2.85 18.64
N ILE A 36 -5.26 -2.68 17.36
CA ILE A 36 -6.66 -2.57 16.87
C ILE A 36 -7.47 -3.78 17.34
N LYS A 37 -6.99 -5.01 17.05
CA LYS A 37 -7.67 -6.25 17.48
C LYS A 37 -7.85 -6.34 19.00
N ARG A 38 -6.84 -5.90 19.77
CA ARG A 38 -6.90 -5.86 21.24
C ARG A 38 -7.97 -4.89 21.72
N HIS A 39 -8.00 -3.68 21.14
CA HIS A 39 -8.97 -2.64 21.48
C HIS A 39 -10.40 -3.08 21.15
N CYS A 40 -10.63 -3.69 19.98
CA CYS A 40 -11.93 -4.28 19.64
C CYS A 40 -12.40 -5.27 20.71
N ARG A 41 -11.51 -6.16 21.19
CA ARG A 41 -11.84 -7.14 22.23
C ARG A 41 -12.13 -6.49 23.58
N GLN A 42 -11.32 -5.53 24.00
CA GLN A 42 -11.45 -4.87 25.31
C GLN A 42 -12.71 -4.00 25.41
N HIS A 43 -13.03 -3.29 24.33
CA HIS A 43 -14.12 -2.30 24.32
C HIS A 43 -15.37 -2.77 23.59
N ARG A 44 -15.36 -3.98 23.01
CA ARG A 44 -16.46 -4.55 22.21
C ARG A 44 -16.91 -3.62 21.06
N VAL A 45 -15.94 -2.95 20.44
CA VAL A 45 -16.16 -2.07 19.28
C VAL A 45 -15.67 -2.72 17.99
N GLY A 46 -16.14 -2.20 16.85
CA GLY A 46 -15.68 -2.63 15.53
C GLY A 46 -14.29 -2.09 15.17
N PRO A 47 -13.60 -2.72 14.19
CA PRO A 47 -12.25 -2.30 13.76
C PRO A 47 -12.14 -0.83 13.35
N HIS A 48 -13.16 -0.30 12.66
CA HIS A 48 -13.16 1.09 12.20
C HIS A 48 -13.09 2.08 13.36
N GLU A 49 -13.79 1.82 14.47
CA GLU A 49 -13.72 2.68 15.66
C GLU A 49 -12.38 2.53 16.37
N ALA A 50 -11.90 1.29 16.51
CA ALA A 50 -10.61 1.01 17.11
C ALA A 50 -9.43 1.64 16.34
N MET A 51 -9.50 1.74 15.01
CA MET A 51 -8.45 2.36 14.19
C MET A 51 -8.23 3.84 14.51
N LYS A 52 -9.28 4.59 14.82
CA LYS A 52 -9.19 6.03 15.15
C LYS A 52 -8.24 6.32 16.32
N VAL A 53 -8.10 5.35 17.23
CA VAL A 53 -7.28 5.47 18.43
C VAL A 53 -6.01 4.62 18.37
N ALA A 54 -6.05 3.44 17.74
CA ALA A 54 -4.97 2.45 17.83
C ALA A 54 -3.99 2.44 16.64
N ALA A 55 -4.25 3.26 15.60
CA ALA A 55 -3.48 3.27 14.35
C ALA A 55 -2.71 4.58 14.07
N GLN A 56 -2.76 5.56 14.98
CA GLN A 56 -2.22 6.90 14.74
C GLN A 56 -0.72 6.89 14.40
N ASP A 57 0.06 6.09 15.13
CA ASP A 57 1.50 5.94 14.92
C ASP A 57 1.85 5.36 13.53
N ALA A 58 1.02 4.47 12.99
CA ALA A 58 1.17 3.96 11.64
C ALA A 58 0.94 5.06 10.60
N PHE A 59 -0.12 5.87 10.75
CA PHE A 59 -0.36 7.00 9.84
C PHE A 59 0.76 8.03 9.90
N ASP A 60 1.21 8.40 11.09
CA ASP A 60 2.30 9.36 11.27
C ASP A 60 3.60 8.83 10.68
N PHE A 61 3.88 7.52 10.84
CA PHE A 61 5.09 6.94 10.27
C PHE A 61 5.05 6.87 8.76
N TYR A 62 3.91 6.49 8.19
CA TYR A 62 3.71 6.51 6.75
C TYR A 62 3.88 7.91 6.16
N GLU A 63 3.31 8.94 6.80
CA GLU A 63 3.48 10.33 6.37
C GLU A 63 4.94 10.77 6.47
N ARG A 64 5.67 10.38 7.54
CA ARG A 64 7.12 10.67 7.64
C ARG A 64 7.94 10.05 6.52
N LEU A 65 7.57 8.87 6.03
CA LEU A 65 8.29 8.18 4.95
C LEU A 65 7.95 8.75 3.58
N THR A 66 6.71 9.17 3.37
CA THR A 66 6.17 9.48 2.03
C THR A 66 5.85 10.95 1.79
N GLY A 67 5.75 11.75 2.85
CA GLY A 67 5.21 13.11 2.81
C GLY A 67 3.69 13.18 2.61
N TYR A 68 2.98 12.05 2.55
CA TYR A 68 1.54 11.99 2.30
C TYR A 68 0.79 11.44 3.51
N ARG A 69 -0.24 12.17 3.95
CA ARG A 69 -1.14 11.75 5.02
C ARG A 69 -2.18 10.76 4.49
N GLU A 70 -1.97 9.48 4.75
CA GLU A 70 -3.00 8.46 4.50
C GLU A 70 -4.11 8.52 5.56
N THR A 71 -5.33 8.16 5.16
CA THR A 71 -6.53 8.18 6.01
C THR A 71 -7.18 6.81 6.14
N SER A 72 -6.84 5.84 5.29
CA SER A 72 -7.27 4.45 5.40
C SER A 72 -6.10 3.57 5.84
N PHE A 73 -6.26 2.91 6.99
CA PHE A 73 -5.26 1.98 7.51
C PHE A 73 -5.08 0.79 6.56
N GLU A 74 -6.18 0.33 5.97
CA GLU A 74 -6.20 -0.75 4.99
C GLU A 74 -5.43 -0.38 3.73
N ALA A 75 -5.45 0.89 3.33
CA ALA A 75 -4.78 1.36 2.13
C ALA A 75 -3.26 1.18 2.19
N ILE A 76 -2.66 1.46 3.34
CA ILE A 76 -1.21 1.39 3.52
C ILE A 76 -0.67 -0.03 3.19
N TRP A 77 -1.45 -1.09 3.43
CA TRP A 77 -1.04 -2.46 3.11
C TRP A 77 -0.71 -2.70 1.64
N HIS A 78 -1.29 -1.92 0.74
CA HIS A 78 -0.99 -1.99 -0.69
C HIS A 78 -0.21 -0.80 -1.21
N HIS A 79 0.36 0.02 -0.32
CA HIS A 79 1.25 1.11 -0.68
C HIS A 79 2.73 0.70 -0.67
N GLN A 80 3.01 -0.49 -1.22
CA GLN A 80 4.36 -1.01 -1.41
C GLN A 80 4.60 -1.20 -2.92
N ALA A 81 5.65 -0.57 -3.44
CA ALA A 81 5.92 -0.52 -4.88
C ALA A 81 6.10 -1.91 -5.49
N SER A 82 6.82 -2.81 -4.81
CA SER A 82 7.10 -4.18 -5.27
C SER A 82 5.88 -5.10 -5.29
N ARG A 83 4.72 -4.67 -4.78
CA ARG A 83 3.44 -5.39 -4.98
C ARG A 83 2.89 -5.23 -6.39
N TYR A 84 3.43 -4.29 -7.15
CA TYR A 84 3.03 -4.02 -8.53
C TYR A 84 4.13 -4.48 -9.49
N GLY A 85 3.71 -4.80 -10.72
CA GLY A 85 4.65 -5.11 -11.78
C GLY A 85 5.16 -3.86 -12.48
N PRO A 86 6.03 -4.03 -13.49
CA PRO A 86 6.58 -2.90 -14.24
C PRO A 86 5.48 -2.04 -14.88
N PRO A 87 5.78 -0.79 -15.25
CA PRO A 87 4.90 0.03 -16.07
C PRO A 87 4.48 -0.68 -17.36
N CYS A 88 3.21 -0.55 -17.75
CA CYS A 88 2.73 -1.03 -19.04
C CYS A 88 3.42 -0.25 -20.18
N ALA A 89 4.00 -0.97 -21.14
CA ALA A 89 4.67 -0.36 -22.30
C ALA A 89 3.76 0.50 -23.18
N ARG A 90 2.43 0.32 -23.09
CA ARG A 90 1.45 1.10 -23.86
C ARG A 90 0.88 2.29 -23.11
N CYS A 91 0.44 2.11 -21.85
CA CYS A 91 -0.29 3.16 -21.11
C CYS A 91 0.44 3.68 -19.86
N GLY A 92 1.63 3.16 -19.55
CA GLY A 92 2.44 3.59 -18.41
C GLY A 92 1.94 3.17 -17.01
N LYS A 93 0.66 2.78 -16.85
CA LYS A 93 0.16 2.29 -15.56
C LYS A 93 0.90 1.01 -15.13
N PRO A 94 1.23 0.86 -13.83
CA PRO A 94 1.93 -0.32 -13.33
C PRO A 94 1.05 -1.56 -13.49
N LEU A 95 1.65 -2.70 -13.81
CA LEU A 95 0.90 -3.96 -13.86
C LEU A 95 0.38 -4.32 -12.44
N ARG A 96 -0.78 -5.00 -12.36
CA ARG A 96 -1.47 -5.26 -11.07
C ARG A 96 -0.63 -6.06 -10.08
N THR A 97 0.25 -6.92 -10.57
CA THR A 97 1.18 -7.74 -9.77
C THR A 97 2.50 -7.90 -10.53
N PRO A 98 3.59 -8.30 -9.85
CA PRO A 98 4.87 -8.57 -10.49
C PRO A 98 4.83 -9.72 -11.52
N GLN A 99 3.82 -10.59 -11.46
CA GLN A 99 3.64 -11.74 -12.36
C GLN A 99 2.58 -11.50 -13.44
N ALA A 100 1.89 -10.36 -13.44
CA ALA A 100 0.84 -10.09 -14.40
C ALA A 100 1.36 -10.15 -15.84
N THR A 101 0.61 -10.83 -16.71
CA THR A 101 0.93 -11.01 -18.14
C THR A 101 0.19 -10.02 -19.03
N LEU A 102 -0.75 -9.24 -18.47
CA LEU A 102 -1.60 -8.29 -19.18
C LEU A 102 -1.80 -7.01 -18.35
N CYS A 103 -1.86 -5.86 -19.02
CA CYS A 103 -2.26 -4.61 -18.40
C CYS A 103 -3.77 -4.59 -18.13
N ALA A 104 -4.15 -4.43 -16.87
CA ALA A 104 -5.56 -4.36 -16.48
C ALA A 104 -6.28 -3.08 -16.90
N ALA A 105 -5.58 -2.04 -17.38
CA ALA A 105 -6.19 -0.80 -17.85
C ALA A 105 -6.49 -0.82 -19.35
N CYS A 106 -5.60 -1.39 -20.16
CA CYS A 106 -5.69 -1.29 -21.62
C CYS A 106 -5.60 -2.65 -22.35
N GLY A 107 -5.45 -3.75 -21.63
CA GLY A 107 -5.32 -5.08 -22.22
C GLY A 107 -4.02 -5.32 -22.99
N HIS A 108 -3.02 -4.44 -22.91
CA HIS A 108 -1.75 -4.67 -23.59
C HIS A 108 -0.95 -5.79 -22.89
N PRO A 109 -0.41 -6.78 -23.63
CA PRO A 109 0.43 -7.82 -23.06
C PRO A 109 1.67 -7.25 -22.35
N ARG A 110 2.14 -7.93 -21.31
CA ARG A 110 3.41 -7.61 -20.68
C ARG A 110 4.54 -7.87 -21.68
N ALA A 111 5.41 -6.87 -21.87
CA ALA A 111 6.62 -7.07 -22.63
C ALA A 111 7.46 -8.19 -21.97
N PRO A 112 8.06 -9.10 -22.75
CA PRO A 112 8.93 -10.14 -22.21
C PRO A 112 10.02 -9.48 -21.36
N ALA A 113 10.38 -10.11 -20.23
CA ALA A 113 11.53 -9.67 -19.46
C ALA A 113 12.75 -9.73 -20.38
N MET A 114 13.49 -8.61 -20.50
CA MET A 114 14.77 -8.65 -21.20
C MET A 114 15.71 -9.54 -20.38
N ALA A 115 16.24 -10.58 -21.03
CA ALA A 115 17.16 -11.55 -20.44
C ALA A 115 18.53 -10.93 -20.16
#